data_AF-X1VRE7-F1
#
_entry.id   AF-X1VRE7-F1
#
_cell.length_a   1.000
_cell.length_b   1.000
_cell.length_c   1.000
_cell.angle_alpha   90.00
_cell.angle_beta   90.00
_cell.angle_gamma   90.00
#
_symmetry.space_group_name_H-M   'P 1'
#
loop_
_entity.id
_entity.type
_entity.pdbx_description
1 polymer ?
#
loop_
_entity_poly.entity_id
_entity_poly.type
_entity_poly.pdbx_seq_one_letter_code
_entity_poly.pdbx_strand_id
1 'polypeptide(L)'
;LLRKRGYRKIYNRWHFFGENGEKYHPHLNVLCDGEWLTPEQLADLKGLIRHKLLKRSIAKTIGKDLEISYSYARSPKRMMHWIKYVTKASFRDIEWDEPLANALYGFHNGCFAGFWDDP
;
A
#
# COMPACT_ATOMS: atom_id res chain seq x y z
N LEU A 1 4.55 -10.18 8.44
CA LEU A 1 3.28 -9.96 9.17
C LEU A 1 2.17 -10.65 8.41
N LEU A 2 1.79 -10.16 7.22
CA LEU A 2 0.74 -10.76 6.40
C LEU A 2 0.98 -12.25 6.09
N ARG A 3 2.18 -12.63 5.60
CA ARG A 3 2.53 -14.05 5.43
C ARG A 3 2.37 -14.92 6.68
N LYS A 4 2.62 -14.38 7.88
CA LYS A 4 2.44 -15.12 9.15
C LYS A 4 0.96 -15.37 9.47
N ARG A 5 0.05 -14.61 8.86
CA ARG A 5 -1.41 -14.73 8.99
C ARG A 5 -2.04 -15.58 7.87
N GLY A 6 -1.22 -16.17 6.99
CA GLY A 6 -1.70 -17.12 5.97
C GLY A 6 -1.71 -16.60 4.53
N TYR A 7 -1.70 -15.28 4.31
CA TYR A 7 -1.66 -14.68 2.97
C TYR A 7 -0.43 -15.16 2.18
N ARG A 8 -0.66 -15.69 0.97
CA ARG A 8 0.37 -16.27 0.10
C ARG A 8 0.78 -15.30 -1.00
N LYS A 9 -0.20 -14.70 -1.67
CA LYS A 9 0.00 -13.78 -2.80
C LYS A 9 -0.13 -12.36 -2.31
N ILE A 10 0.99 -11.63 -2.25
CA ILE A 10 1.03 -10.26 -1.73
C ILE A 10 1.75 -9.38 -2.72
N TYR A 11 1.10 -8.30 -3.15
CA TYR A 11 1.73 -7.24 -3.93
C TYR A 11 1.70 -5.95 -3.14
N ASN A 12 2.83 -5.26 -3.03
CA ASN A 12 2.89 -3.92 -2.47
C ASN A 12 3.46 -2.93 -3.49
N ARG A 13 2.98 -1.69 -3.43
CA ARG A 13 3.50 -0.61 -4.26
C ARG A 13 3.34 0.74 -3.56
N TRP A 14 4.38 1.58 -3.62
CA TRP A 14 4.26 2.96 -3.16
C TRP A 14 3.64 3.86 -4.22
N HIS A 15 2.77 4.74 -3.75
CA HIS A 15 2.21 5.85 -4.50
C HIS A 15 2.59 7.13 -3.77
N PHE A 16 3.28 8.03 -4.46
CA PHE A 16 3.86 9.23 -3.83
C PHE A 16 3.06 10.50 -4.11
N PHE A 17 2.26 10.51 -5.18
CA PHE A 17 1.60 11.71 -5.69
C PHE A 17 0.12 11.47 -5.96
N GLY A 18 -0.67 12.54 -5.81
CA GLY A 18 -2.04 12.61 -6.31
C GLY A 18 -2.11 12.76 -7.84
N GLU A 19 -3.28 13.12 -8.36
CA GLU A 19 -3.41 13.49 -9.78
C GLU A 19 -2.55 14.72 -10.07
N ASN A 20 -1.88 14.72 -11.23
CA ASN A 20 -0.98 15.79 -11.73
C ASN A 20 0.28 16.10 -10.90
N GLY A 21 0.67 15.28 -9.92
CA GLY A 21 1.88 15.56 -9.13
C GLY A 21 1.73 16.70 -8.10
N GLU A 22 0.57 17.38 -8.05
CA GLU A 22 0.35 18.62 -7.29
C GLU A 22 0.48 18.45 -5.77
N LYS A 23 0.24 17.24 -5.25
CA LYS A 23 0.29 16.96 -3.81
C LYS A 23 1.09 15.70 -3.50
N TYR A 24 2.20 15.90 -2.80
CA TYR A 24 2.98 14.80 -2.20
C TYR A 24 2.19 14.17 -1.04
N HIS A 25 1.79 12.92 -1.21
CA HIS A 25 1.03 12.17 -0.21
C HIS A 25 1.38 10.67 -0.30
N PRO A 26 2.54 10.27 0.26
CA PRO A 26 3.04 8.92 0.15
C PRO A 26 2.12 7.93 0.87
N HIS A 27 1.63 6.94 0.15
CA HIS A 27 0.88 5.83 0.71
C HIS A 27 1.33 4.50 0.10
N LEU A 28 1.37 3.47 0.94
CA LEU A 28 1.72 2.11 0.54
C LEU A 28 0.43 1.34 0.29
N ASN A 29 0.21 0.99 -0.98
CA ASN A 29 -0.86 0.08 -1.34
C ASN A 29 -0.40 -1.37 -1.15
N VAL A 30 -1.26 -2.21 -0.58
CA VAL A 30 -1.02 -3.64 -0.41
C VAL A 30 -2.22 -4.42 -0.89
N LEU A 31 -2.03 -5.25 -1.90
CA LEU A 31 -2.99 -6.25 -2.37
C LEU A 31 -2.59 -7.60 -1.81
N CYS A 32 -3.57 -8.39 -1.38
CA CYS A 32 -3.35 -9.76 -0.94
C CYS A 32 -4.52 -10.67 -1.34
N ASP A 33 -4.24 -11.97 -1.38
CA ASP A 33 -5.20 -13.08 -1.45
C ASP A 33 -6.01 -13.17 -0.16
N GLY A 34 -6.89 -12.18 0.04
CA GLY A 34 -7.58 -12.02 1.30
C GLY A 34 -9.03 -12.43 1.29
N GLU A 35 -9.53 -12.56 2.52
CA GLU A 35 -10.94 -12.71 2.86
C GLU A 35 -11.45 -11.44 3.54
N TRP A 36 -12.76 -11.42 3.83
CA TRP A 36 -13.32 -10.38 4.67
C TRP A 36 -12.87 -10.57 6.13
N LEU A 37 -12.09 -9.62 6.65
CA LEU A 37 -11.76 -9.55 8.08
C LEU A 37 -12.92 -9.02 8.91
N THR A 38 -13.21 -9.68 10.04
CA THR A 38 -14.12 -9.13 11.05
C THR A 38 -13.55 -7.84 11.66
N PRO A 39 -14.38 -6.98 12.29
CA PRO A 39 -13.89 -5.78 12.95
C PRO A 39 -12.75 -6.03 13.95
N GLU A 40 -12.80 -7.12 14.70
CA GLU A 40 -11.80 -7.50 15.70
C GLU A 40 -10.49 -7.91 15.02
N GLN A 41 -10.57 -8.76 13.98
CA GLN A 41 -9.40 -9.18 13.21
C GLN A 41 -8.72 -8.00 12.51
N LEU A 42 -9.53 -7.07 11.98
CA LEU A 42 -9.04 -5.86 11.34
C LEU A 42 -8.38 -4.93 12.35
N ALA A 43 -8.97 -4.75 13.54
CA ALA A 43 -8.40 -3.94 14.60
C ALA A 43 -7.04 -4.49 15.07
N ASP A 44 -6.94 -5.81 15.28
CA ASP A 44 -5.67 -6.47 15.63
C ASP A 44 -4.62 -6.27 14.53
N LEU A 45 -4.97 -6.51 13.27
CA LEU A 45 -4.05 -6.33 12.15
C LEU A 45 -3.55 -4.87 12.06
N LYS A 46 -4.46 -3.89 12.13
CA LYS A 46 -4.08 -2.47 12.13
C LYS A 46 -3.19 -2.12 13.32
N GLY A 47 -3.46 -2.66 14.50
CA GLY A 47 -2.62 -2.48 15.69
C GLY A 47 -1.19 -2.98 15.49
N LEU A 48 -1.03 -4.17 14.91
CA LEU A 48 0.26 -4.76 14.61
C LEU A 48 1.02 -4.01 13.51
N ILE A 49 0.33 -3.54 12.48
CA ILE A 49 0.93 -2.69 11.43
C ILE A 49 1.44 -1.39 12.04
N ARG A 50 0.61 -0.68 12.83
CA ARG A 50 1.03 0.53 13.53
C ARG A 50 2.24 0.29 14.40
N HIS A 51 2.20 -0.72 15.26
CA HIS A 51 3.31 -1.05 16.15
C HIS A 51 4.62 -1.32 15.39
N LYS A 52 4.52 -1.96 14.21
CA LYS A 52 5.68 -2.29 13.39
C LYS A 52 6.23 -1.10 12.59
N LEU A 53 5.36 -0.25 12.05
CA LEU A 53 5.75 0.81 11.11
C LEU A 53 5.90 2.19 11.76
N LEU A 54 5.08 2.50 12.77
CA LEU A 54 5.09 3.78 13.47
C LEU A 54 5.07 3.54 14.99
N LYS A 55 6.26 3.54 15.60
CA LYS A 55 6.40 3.40 17.05
C LYS A 55 5.60 4.51 17.75
N ARG A 56 4.93 4.16 18.86
CA ARG A 56 4.09 5.10 19.64
C ARG A 56 4.83 6.35 20.09
N SER A 57 6.12 6.25 20.40
CA SER A 57 6.93 7.43 20.76
C SER A 57 7.00 8.43 19.61
N ILE A 58 7.29 7.96 18.40
CA ILE A 58 7.34 8.79 17.19
C ILE A 58 5.96 9.39 16.91
N ALA A 59 4.91 8.57 16.93
CA ALA A 59 3.53 9.03 16.70
C ALA A 59 3.14 10.18 17.65
N LYS A 60 3.51 10.06 18.94
CA LYS A 60 3.29 11.12 19.93
C LYS A 60 4.09 12.38 19.63
N THR A 61 5.36 12.25 19.25
CA THR A 61 6.22 13.38 18.91
C THR A 61 5.70 14.17 17.71
N ILE A 62 5.21 13.48 16.67
CA ILE A 62 4.71 14.14 15.44
C ILE A 62 3.23 14.50 15.51
N GLY A 63 2.52 14.10 16.58
CA GLY A 63 1.08 14.32 16.74
C GLY A 63 0.21 13.65 15.67
N LYS A 64 0.72 12.61 15.00
CA LYS A 64 0.03 11.91 13.90
C LYS A 64 0.13 10.40 14.09
N ASP A 65 -0.96 9.70 13.74
CA ASP A 65 -1.00 8.24 13.67
C ASP A 65 -0.92 7.76 12.22
N LEU A 66 -0.59 6.48 12.03
CA LEU A 66 -0.59 5.85 10.73
C LEU A 66 -2.03 5.55 10.32
N GLU A 67 -2.49 6.23 9.27
CA GLU A 67 -3.77 5.95 8.63
C GLU A 67 -3.70 4.64 7.85
N ILE A 68 -4.61 3.72 8.15
CA ILE A 68 -4.69 2.42 7.48
C ILE A 68 -6.12 2.23 6.98
N SER A 69 -6.29 2.29 5.67
CA SER A 69 -7.53 1.92 4.99
C SER A 69 -7.55 0.43 4.69
N TYR A 70 -8.75 -0.17 4.78
CA TYR A 70 -8.98 -1.57 4.43
C TYR A 70 -10.21 -1.65 3.54
N SER A 71 -10.12 -2.47 2.51
CA SER A 71 -11.22 -2.72 1.58
C SER A 71 -11.13 -4.15 1.07
N TYR A 72 -12.28 -4.79 0.98
CA TYR A 72 -12.42 -6.14 0.42
C TYR A 72 -13.32 -6.08 -0.81
N ALA A 73 -12.89 -6.75 -1.87
CA ALA A 73 -13.62 -6.82 -3.13
C ALA A 73 -14.02 -8.28 -3.41
N ARG A 74 -15.31 -8.51 -3.63
CA ARG A 74 -15.86 -9.83 -4.01
C ARG A 74 -16.10 -9.99 -5.50
N SER A 75 -16.36 -8.89 -6.22
CA SER A 75 -16.67 -8.95 -7.65
C SER A 75 -15.41 -8.78 -8.49
N PRO A 76 -15.26 -9.56 -9.58
CA PRO A 76 -14.13 -9.43 -10.50
C PRO A 76 -13.92 -7.99 -11.00
N LYS A 77 -15.01 -7.27 -11.29
CA LYS A 77 -14.97 -5.86 -11.69
C LYS A 77 -14.27 -4.98 -10.65
N ARG A 78 -14.59 -5.15 -9.36
CA ARG A 78 -13.97 -4.36 -8.28
C ARG A 78 -12.53 -4.79 -8.03
N MET A 79 -12.23 -6.09 -8.11
CA MET A 79 -10.86 -6.59 -8.02
C MET A 79 -9.98 -5.97 -9.11
N MET A 80 -10.44 -5.99 -10.36
CA MET A 80 -9.73 -5.37 -11.48
C MET A 80 -9.59 -3.86 -11.33
N HIS A 81 -10.60 -3.17 -10.78
CA HIS A 81 -10.49 -1.75 -10.47
C HIS A 81 -9.35 -1.49 -9.47
N TRP A 82 -9.28 -2.25 -8.37
CA TRP A 82 -8.21 -2.09 -7.38
C TRP A 82 -6.83 -2.44 -7.93
N ILE A 83 -6.72 -3.53 -8.71
CA ILE A 83 -5.46 -3.88 -9.38
C ILE A 83 -5.01 -2.72 -10.26
N LYS A 84 -5.88 -2.21 -11.15
CA LYS A 84 -5.57 -1.08 -12.02
C LYS A 84 -5.17 0.17 -11.24
N TYR A 85 -5.90 0.49 -10.18
CA TYR A 85 -5.60 1.63 -9.32
C TYR A 85 -4.21 1.49 -8.69
N VAL A 86 -3.95 0.38 -8.02
CA VAL A 86 -2.67 0.13 -7.33
C VAL A 86 -1.51 0.02 -8.31
N THR A 87 -1.69 -0.53 -9.51
CA THR A 87 -0.63 -0.64 -10.50
C THR A 87 -0.47 0.59 -11.40
N LYS A 88 -1.30 1.62 -11.22
CA LYS A 88 -1.20 2.88 -11.98
C LYS A 88 0.08 3.62 -11.59
N ALA A 89 0.73 4.28 -12.56
CA ALA A 89 1.78 5.24 -12.26
C ALA A 89 1.16 6.54 -11.69
N SER A 90 1.66 6.99 -10.54
CA SER A 90 1.25 8.25 -9.89
C SER A 90 2.02 9.46 -10.42
N PHE A 91 3.29 9.27 -10.79
CA PHE A 91 4.14 10.28 -11.44
C PHE A 91 4.28 9.90 -12.92
N ARG A 92 3.88 10.79 -13.84
CA ARG A 92 3.78 10.44 -15.28
C ARG A 92 4.50 11.42 -16.20
N ASP A 93 4.91 12.57 -15.69
CA ASP A 93 5.54 13.62 -16.45
C ASP A 93 6.76 14.13 -15.69
N ILE A 94 7.90 14.19 -16.37
CA ILE A 94 9.15 14.68 -15.81
C ILE A 94 9.06 16.19 -15.53
N GLU A 95 8.26 16.93 -16.29
CA GLU A 95 8.10 18.37 -16.12
C GLU A 95 7.39 18.74 -14.82
N TRP A 96 6.72 17.77 -14.16
CA TRP A 96 6.12 18.00 -12.85
C TRP A 96 7.18 18.22 -11.76
N ASP A 97 8.31 17.50 -11.82
CA ASP A 97 9.44 17.61 -10.89
C ASP A 97 10.65 16.79 -11.42
N GLU A 98 11.52 17.43 -12.20
CA GLU A 98 12.67 16.75 -12.82
C GLU A 98 13.68 16.17 -11.80
N PRO A 99 14.10 16.90 -10.74
CA PRO A 99 14.95 16.33 -9.70
C PRO A 99 14.39 15.05 -9.08
N LEU A 100 13.09 15.05 -8.78
CA LEU A 100 12.40 13.89 -8.22
C LEU A 100 12.27 12.75 -9.23
N ALA A 101 12.00 13.05 -10.51
CA ALA A 101 11.96 12.05 -11.57
C ALA A 101 13.29 11.30 -11.68
N ASN A 102 14.41 12.06 -11.65
CA ASN A 102 15.75 11.50 -11.63
C ASN A 102 16.01 10.67 -10.37
N ALA A 103 15.53 11.10 -9.20
CA ALA A 103 15.65 10.34 -7.96
C ALA A 103 14.82 9.03 -7.95
N LEU A 104 13.70 9.01 -8.68
CA LEU A 104 12.85 7.82 -8.85
C LEU A 104 13.32 6.91 -9.98
N TYR A 105 14.27 7.33 -10.82
CA TYR A 105 14.78 6.51 -11.90
C TYR A 105 15.47 5.25 -11.35
N GLY A 106 15.02 4.08 -11.79
CA GLY A 106 15.50 2.79 -11.27
C GLY A 106 14.99 2.43 -9.86
N PHE A 107 14.15 3.27 -9.24
CA PHE A 107 13.58 2.96 -7.93
C PHE A 107 12.60 1.78 -8.02
N HIS A 108 12.87 0.74 -7.24
CA HIS A 108 11.99 -0.42 -7.11
C HIS A 108 10.75 -0.06 -6.28
N ASN A 109 9.75 0.48 -6.96
CA ASN A 109 8.53 1.01 -6.35
C ASN A 109 7.52 -0.06 -5.88
N GLY A 110 7.78 -1.34 -6.13
CA GLY A 110 6.89 -2.41 -5.73
C GLY A 110 7.63 -3.71 -5.49
N CYS A 111 6.99 -4.56 -4.69
CA CYS A 111 7.52 -5.88 -4.34
C CYS A 111 6.37 -6.88 -4.30
N PHE A 112 6.65 -8.09 -4.76
CA PHE A 112 5.72 -9.21 -4.75
C PHE A 112 6.27 -10.33 -3.88
N ALA A 113 5.39 -11.03 -3.18
CA ALA A 113 5.68 -12.26 -2.46
C ALA A 113 4.62 -13.30 -2.81
N GLY A 114 5.07 -14.54 -3.01
CA GLY A 114 4.25 -15.66 -3.47
C GLY A 114 4.53 -15.99 -4.94
N PHE A 115 3.77 -16.93 -5.46
CA PHE A 115 3.77 -17.34 -6.87
C PHE A 115 2.33 -17.37 -7.41
N TRP A 116 2.19 -17.37 -8.74
CA TRP A 116 0.89 -17.45 -9.39
C TRP A 116 0.13 -18.72 -8.98
N ASP A 117 0.86 -19.84 -8.96
CA ASP A 117 0.38 -21.18 -8.65
C ASP A 117 0.42 -21.52 -7.15
N ASP A 118 0.73 -20.55 -6.28
CA ASP A 118 0.49 -20.76 -4.85
C ASP A 118 -1.00 -21.08 -4.64
N PRO A 119 -1.33 -22.00 -3.72
CA PRO A 119 -2.71 -22.45 -3.48
C PRO A 119 -3.67 -21.30 -3.16
#